data_AF-Q127A7-F1
#
_entry.id   AF-Q127A7-F1
#
_cell.length_a   1.000
_cell.length_b   1.000
_cell.length_c   1.000
_cell.angle_alpha   90.00
_cell.angle_beta   90.00
_cell.angle_gamma   90.00
#
_symmetry.space_group_name_H-M   'P 1'
#
loop_
_entity.id
_entity.type
_entity.pdbx_description
1 polymer ?
#
loop_
_entity_poly.entity_id
_entity_poly.type
_entity_poly.pdbx_seq_one_letter_code
_entity_poly.pdbx_strand_id
1 'polypeptide(L)'
;MPPVLYFSALCNLVIGSGAFVLGGILEPMSESLNISVAAAGQAMTAYATATAVLAPLLIILTARWTRKRAVQLALLLFATDCLLCALAPSLAVLLLGRVLMGAGAMFTAAASALAVSMVAPSQRGRALSITFLGMSISYAVGLPVDAWLGFEYGWRVPVWLSAAASWLIPATMASALAASMARGEQAGRDEASAKPASPSAR
;
A
#
# COMPACT_ATOMS: atom_id res chain seq x y z
N MET A 1 -0.73 -2.49 -21.22
CA MET A 1 -0.83 -3.03 -19.84
C MET A 1 -1.84 -2.19 -19.08
N PRO A 2 -2.75 -2.79 -18.29
CA PRO A 2 -3.78 -2.04 -17.59
C PRO A 2 -3.18 -1.05 -16.58
N PRO A 3 -3.72 0.19 -16.48
CA PRO A 3 -3.19 1.24 -15.60
C PRO A 3 -3.18 0.86 -14.12
N VAL A 4 -4.05 -0.07 -13.71
CA VAL A 4 -4.13 -0.63 -12.35
C VAL A 4 -2.81 -1.32 -11.92
N LEU A 5 -2.00 -1.82 -12.85
CA LEU A 5 -0.71 -2.42 -12.52
C LEU A 5 0.31 -1.39 -12.03
N TYR A 6 0.35 -0.22 -12.66
CA TYR A 6 1.21 0.89 -12.25
C TYR A 6 0.75 1.47 -10.91
N PHE A 7 -0.56 1.50 -10.65
CA PHE A 7 -1.09 1.84 -9.33
C PHE A 7 -0.65 0.84 -8.26
N SER A 8 -0.72 -0.46 -8.55
CA SER A 8 -0.28 -1.51 -7.63
C SER A 8 1.22 -1.41 -7.34
N ALA A 9 2.02 -1.05 -8.36
CA ALA A 9 3.44 -0.76 -8.19
C ALA A 9 3.68 0.44 -7.27
N LEU A 10 2.95 1.54 -7.48
CA LEU A 10 3.08 2.73 -6.63
C LEU A 10 2.68 2.46 -5.18
N CYS A 11 1.60 1.69 -4.96
CA CYS A 11 1.23 1.25 -3.62
C CYS A 11 2.30 0.37 -2.99
N ASN A 12 2.85 -0.60 -3.73
CA ASN A 12 3.95 -1.44 -3.23
C ASN A 12 5.21 -0.65 -2.90
N LEU A 13 5.47 0.46 -3.60
CA LEU A 13 6.57 1.37 -3.28
C LEU A 13 6.36 2.06 -1.92
N VAL A 14 5.17 2.63 -1.70
CA VAL A 14 4.81 3.25 -0.42
C VAL A 14 4.83 2.21 0.71
N ILE A 15 4.29 1.02 0.43
CA ILE A 15 4.24 -0.09 1.38
C ILE A 15 5.65 -0.56 1.75
N GLY A 16 6.53 -0.72 0.75
CA GLY A 16 7.92 -1.07 0.99
C GLY A 16 8.62 -0.05 1.89
N SER A 17 8.39 1.25 1.66
CA SER A 17 9.04 2.29 2.44
C SER A 17 8.51 2.31 3.87
N GLY A 18 7.18 2.42 4.05
CA GLY A 18 6.59 2.49 5.39
C GLY A 18 6.80 1.22 6.25
N ALA A 19 6.86 0.04 5.62
CA ALA A 19 7.06 -1.21 6.34
C ALA A 19 8.47 -1.31 6.93
N PHE A 20 9.47 -0.78 6.23
CA PHE A 20 10.88 -0.91 6.62
C PHE A 20 11.54 0.41 7.07
N VAL A 21 10.82 1.53 7.03
CA VAL A 21 11.27 2.87 7.46
C VAL A 21 11.94 2.83 8.83
N LEU A 22 11.34 2.13 9.80
CA LEU A 22 11.84 2.05 11.18
C LEU A 22 13.17 1.28 11.27
N GLY A 23 13.41 0.33 10.38
CA GLY A 23 14.64 -0.46 10.35
C GLY A 23 15.88 0.38 10.05
N GLY A 24 15.73 1.43 9.24
CA GLY A 24 16.83 2.33 8.87
C GLY A 24 17.11 3.45 9.87
N ILE A 25 16.25 3.65 10.88
CA ILE A 25 16.27 4.80 11.80
C ILE A 25 16.22 4.38 13.27
N LEU A 26 16.63 3.14 13.58
CA LEU A 26 16.54 2.56 14.93
C LEU A 26 17.30 3.38 15.97
N GLU A 27 18.49 3.86 15.62
CA GLU A 27 19.35 4.65 16.53
C GLU A 27 18.72 6.02 16.87
N PRO A 28 18.39 6.90 15.90
CA PRO A 28 17.69 8.15 16.19
C PRO A 28 16.31 7.96 16.84
N MET A 29 15.61 6.85 16.56
CA MET A 29 14.37 6.48 17.26
C MET A 29 14.62 6.13 18.73
N SER A 30 15.69 5.39 19.01
CA SER A 30 16.07 4.98 20.37
C SER A 30 16.45 6.17 21.24
N GLU A 31 17.22 7.11 20.70
CA GLU A 31 17.60 8.36 21.38
C GLU A 31 16.38 9.22 21.70
N SER A 32 15.49 9.42 20.72
CA SER A 32 14.32 10.27 20.88
C SER A 32 13.29 9.70 21.87
N LEU A 33 13.17 8.37 21.97
CA LEU A 33 12.25 7.71 22.90
C LEU A 33 12.91 7.35 24.24
N ASN A 34 14.21 7.61 24.38
CA ASN A 34 15.03 7.24 25.53
C ASN A 34 14.92 5.75 25.89
N ILE A 35 15.06 4.90 24.88
CA ILE A 35 15.04 3.43 24.98
C ILE A 35 16.31 2.84 24.38
N SER A 36 16.59 1.56 24.62
CA SER A 36 17.70 0.89 23.95
C SER A 36 17.42 0.62 22.47
N VAL A 37 18.46 0.54 21.66
CA VAL A 37 18.36 0.13 20.24
C VAL A 37 17.72 -1.27 20.11
N ALA A 38 17.99 -2.17 21.06
CA ALA A 38 17.34 -3.48 21.10
C ALA A 38 15.82 -3.39 21.32
N ALA A 39 15.36 -2.45 22.16
CA ALA A 39 13.94 -2.20 22.36
C ALA A 39 13.31 -1.55 21.11
N ALA A 40 14.00 -0.61 20.47
CA ALA A 40 13.60 -0.03 19.18
C ALA A 40 13.44 -1.13 18.09
N GLY A 41 14.36 -2.09 18.03
CA GLY A 41 14.30 -3.23 17.11
C GLY A 41 13.09 -4.16 17.31
N GLN A 42 12.43 -4.11 18.47
CA GLN A 42 11.17 -4.85 18.68
C GLN A 42 10.06 -4.39 17.74
N ALA A 43 10.10 -3.16 17.23
CA ALA A 43 9.16 -2.68 16.22
C ALA A 43 9.20 -3.54 14.94
N MET A 44 10.39 -3.89 14.47
CA MET A 44 10.57 -4.76 13.31
C MET A 44 10.17 -6.21 13.62
N THR A 45 10.46 -6.68 14.84
CA THR A 45 10.06 -8.02 15.30
C THR A 45 8.55 -8.17 15.37
N ALA A 46 7.86 -7.18 15.93
CA ALA A 46 6.40 -7.14 16.01
C ALA A 46 5.77 -7.12 14.61
N TYR A 47 6.30 -6.30 13.70
CA TYR A 47 5.86 -6.28 12.30
C TYR A 47 6.03 -7.65 11.62
N ALA A 48 7.20 -8.28 11.74
CA ALA A 48 7.48 -9.58 11.13
C ALA A 48 6.57 -10.68 11.68
N THR A 49 6.40 -10.72 13.00
CA THR A 49 5.55 -11.71 13.68
C THR A 49 4.08 -11.52 13.32
N ALA A 50 3.60 -10.27 13.33
CA ALA A 50 2.24 -9.95 12.92
C ALA A 50 2.01 -10.27 11.44
N THR A 51 2.97 -10.00 10.56
CA THR A 51 2.87 -10.35 9.13
C THR A 51 2.78 -11.86 8.94
N ALA A 52 3.61 -12.63 9.66
CA ALA A 52 3.64 -14.09 9.56
C ALA A 52 2.31 -14.74 9.97
N VAL A 53 1.60 -14.15 10.95
CA VAL A 53 0.37 -14.72 11.50
C VAL A 53 -0.89 -14.06 10.92
N LEU A 54 -0.99 -12.73 11.00
CA LEU A 54 -2.21 -11.99 10.67
C LEU A 54 -2.46 -11.89 9.18
N ALA A 55 -1.42 -11.77 8.34
CA ALA A 55 -1.63 -11.64 6.90
C ALA A 55 -2.28 -12.91 6.29
N PRO A 56 -1.79 -14.14 6.55
CA PRO A 56 -2.48 -15.36 6.11
C PRO A 56 -3.91 -15.49 6.66
N LEU A 57 -4.09 -15.19 7.96
CA LEU A 57 -5.42 -15.25 8.59
C LEU A 57 -6.41 -14.30 7.91
N LEU A 58 -5.99 -13.05 7.64
CA LEU A 58 -6.84 -12.07 6.95
C LEU A 58 -7.10 -12.44 5.49
N ILE A 59 -6.13 -13.04 4.79
CA ILE A 59 -6.35 -13.58 3.44
C ILE A 59 -7.47 -14.63 3.46
N ILE A 60 -7.48 -15.53 4.44
CA ILE A 60 -8.53 -16.56 4.59
C ILE A 60 -9.88 -15.92 4.94
N LEU A 61 -9.90 -15.00 5.92
CA LEU A 61 -11.10 -14.29 6.34
C LEU A 61 -11.73 -13.46 5.22
N THR A 62 -10.89 -12.90 4.34
CA THR A 62 -11.32 -12.07 3.21
C THR A 62 -11.46 -12.85 1.91
N ALA A 63 -11.33 -14.18 1.92
CA ALA A 63 -11.37 -15.00 0.71
C ALA A 63 -12.70 -14.87 -0.08
N ARG A 64 -13.81 -14.58 0.61
CA ARG A 64 -15.13 -14.35 0.01
C ARG A 64 -15.38 -12.89 -0.41
N TRP A 65 -14.46 -11.98 -0.09
CA TRP A 65 -14.62 -10.57 -0.42
C TRP A 65 -14.27 -10.30 -1.87
N THR A 66 -14.81 -9.21 -2.41
CA THR A 66 -14.32 -8.71 -3.70
C THR A 66 -12.87 -8.25 -3.55
N ARG A 67 -12.04 -8.51 -4.57
CA ARG A 67 -10.61 -8.15 -4.57
C ARG A 67 -10.38 -6.68 -4.22
N LYS A 68 -11.26 -5.80 -4.70
CA LYS A 68 -11.25 -4.35 -4.39
C LYS A 68 -11.39 -4.08 -2.89
N ARG A 69 -12.32 -4.76 -2.19
CA ARG A 69 -12.51 -4.59 -0.75
C ARG A 69 -11.31 -5.06 0.07
N ALA A 70 -10.72 -6.20 -0.32
CA ALA A 70 -9.51 -6.71 0.34
C ALA A 70 -8.32 -5.74 0.19
N VAL A 71 -8.13 -5.18 -1.01
CA VAL A 71 -7.10 -4.15 -1.26
C VAL A 71 -7.37 -2.87 -0.45
N GLN A 72 -8.62 -2.40 -0.40
CA GLN A 72 -8.98 -1.21 0.38
C GLN A 72 -8.75 -1.41 1.88
N LEU A 73 -9.11 -2.57 2.44
CA LEU A 73 -8.85 -2.88 3.85
C LEU A 73 -7.35 -2.84 4.14
N ALA A 74 -6.54 -3.46 3.28
CA ALA A 74 -5.10 -3.52 3.47
C ALA A 74 -4.46 -2.13 3.43
N LEU A 75 -4.88 -1.26 2.49
CA LEU A 75 -4.43 0.12 2.42
C LEU A 75 -4.85 0.95 3.64
N LEU A 76 -6.07 0.73 4.16
CA LEU A 76 -6.53 1.40 5.39
C LEU A 76 -5.70 0.99 6.60
N LEU A 77 -5.41 -0.31 6.75
CA LEU A 77 -4.55 -0.81 7.83
C LEU A 77 -3.15 -0.18 7.77
N PHE A 78 -2.59 -0.10 6.56
CA PHE A 78 -1.29 0.51 6.31
C PHE A 78 -1.28 2.02 6.66
N ALA A 79 -2.28 2.75 6.17
CA ALA A 79 -2.43 4.18 6.43
C ALA A 79 -2.65 4.47 7.94
N THR A 80 -3.34 3.57 8.63
CA THR A 80 -3.59 3.65 10.08
C THR A 80 -2.32 3.38 10.87
N ASP A 81 -1.52 2.36 10.51
CA ASP A 81 -0.18 2.15 11.11
C ASP A 81 0.68 3.39 10.96
N CYS A 82 0.82 3.90 9.73
CA CYS A 82 1.77 4.99 9.50
C CYS A 82 1.41 6.22 10.33
N LEU A 83 0.11 6.50 10.49
CA LEU A 83 -0.38 7.59 11.33
C LEU A 83 -0.12 7.32 12.83
N LEU A 84 -0.40 6.10 13.30
CA LEU A 84 -0.12 5.68 14.68
C LEU A 84 1.38 5.78 15.01
N CYS A 85 2.24 5.35 14.09
CA CYS A 85 3.68 5.42 14.26
C CYS A 85 4.20 6.86 14.24
N ALA A 86 3.66 7.70 13.36
CA ALA A 86 4.03 9.12 13.29
C ALA A 86 3.66 9.89 14.57
N LEU A 87 2.52 9.52 15.17
CA LEU A 87 2.01 10.10 16.41
C LEU A 87 2.51 9.40 17.67
N ALA A 88 3.35 8.37 17.55
CA ALA A 88 3.70 7.52 18.68
C ALA A 88 4.48 8.28 19.76
N PRO A 89 3.94 8.36 20.99
CA PRO A 89 4.65 8.94 22.13
C PRO A 89 5.56 7.91 22.82
N SER A 90 5.40 6.61 22.55
CA SER A 90 6.10 5.53 23.24
C SER A 90 6.26 4.29 22.36
N LEU A 91 7.15 3.39 22.77
CA LEU A 91 7.37 2.11 22.09
C LEU A 91 6.10 1.27 22.00
N ALA A 92 5.26 1.26 23.05
CA ALA A 92 4.02 0.48 23.04
C ALA A 92 3.08 0.89 21.89
N VAL A 93 2.98 2.19 21.61
CA VAL A 93 2.17 2.70 20.50
C VAL A 93 2.77 2.32 19.14
N LEU A 94 4.11 2.35 19.01
CA LEU A 94 4.79 1.84 17.82
C LEU A 94 4.51 0.35 17.60
N LEU A 95 4.61 -0.48 18.64
CA LEU A 95 4.35 -1.92 18.54
C LEU A 95 2.92 -2.20 18.09
N LEU A 96 1.93 -1.47 18.62
CA LEU A 96 0.53 -1.58 18.18
C LEU A 96 0.37 -1.20 16.70
N GLY A 97 0.99 -0.10 16.26
CA GLY A 97 1.05 0.27 14.84
C GLY A 97 1.60 -0.88 14.00
N ARG A 98 2.77 -1.41 14.37
CA ARG A 98 3.45 -2.49 13.62
C ARG A 98 2.63 -3.76 13.52
N VAL A 99 1.81 -4.08 14.53
CA VAL A 99 0.86 -5.19 14.45
C VAL A 99 -0.22 -4.92 13.39
N LEU A 100 -0.77 -3.70 13.34
CA LEU A 100 -1.71 -3.29 12.27
C LEU A 100 -1.03 -3.33 10.89
N MET A 101 0.24 -2.93 10.81
CA MET A 101 1.01 -3.02 9.59
C MET A 101 1.13 -4.46 9.08
N GLY A 102 1.43 -5.39 9.99
CA GLY A 102 1.54 -6.80 9.65
C GLY A 102 0.21 -7.40 9.18
N ALA A 103 -0.91 -6.97 9.77
CA ALA A 103 -2.24 -7.30 9.27
C ALA A 103 -2.47 -6.79 7.83
N GLY A 104 -2.02 -5.56 7.53
CA GLY A 104 -2.11 -4.95 6.20
C GLY A 104 -1.24 -5.62 5.12
N ALA A 105 -0.26 -6.45 5.48
CA ALA A 105 0.62 -7.11 4.53
C ALA A 105 -0.09 -8.07 3.55
N MET A 106 -1.37 -8.41 3.81
CA MET A 106 -2.24 -9.10 2.84
C MET A 106 -2.38 -8.36 1.49
N PHE A 107 -2.07 -7.05 1.44
CA PHE A 107 -2.12 -6.24 0.22
C PHE A 107 -1.34 -6.89 -0.92
N THR A 108 -0.09 -7.31 -0.68
CA THR A 108 0.80 -7.80 -1.75
C THR A 108 0.23 -9.04 -2.43
N ALA A 109 -0.35 -9.95 -1.65
CA ALA A 109 -1.04 -11.13 -2.17
C ALA A 109 -2.31 -10.73 -2.95
N ALA A 110 -3.14 -9.85 -2.39
CA ALA A 110 -4.38 -9.39 -3.03
C ALA A 110 -4.12 -8.63 -4.35
N ALA A 111 -3.12 -7.74 -4.36
CA ALA A 111 -2.70 -6.96 -5.51
C ALA A 111 -2.11 -7.84 -6.62
N SER A 112 -1.26 -8.81 -6.26
CA SER A 112 -0.71 -9.79 -7.22
C SER A 112 -1.82 -10.61 -7.86
N ALA A 113 -2.77 -11.08 -7.06
CA ALA A 113 -3.89 -11.87 -7.56
C ALA A 113 -4.83 -11.04 -8.45
N LEU A 114 -5.03 -9.75 -8.13
CA LEU A 114 -5.78 -8.81 -8.98
C LEU A 114 -5.04 -8.57 -10.31
N ALA A 115 -3.74 -8.27 -10.25
CA ALA A 115 -2.90 -8.04 -11.42
C ALA A 115 -2.96 -9.21 -12.42
N VAL A 116 -2.83 -10.44 -11.91
CA VAL A 116 -2.88 -11.67 -12.72
C VAL A 116 -4.26 -11.93 -13.32
N SER A 117 -5.34 -11.53 -12.64
CA SER A 117 -6.71 -11.70 -13.14
C SER A 117 -7.08 -10.75 -14.29
N MET A 118 -6.33 -9.65 -14.46
CA MET A 118 -6.62 -8.61 -15.46
C MET A 118 -5.82 -8.75 -16.75
N VAL A 119 -4.97 -9.77 -16.88
CA VAL A 119 -4.10 -9.97 -18.05
C VAL A 119 -4.20 -11.39 -18.61
N ALA A 120 -3.89 -11.55 -19.89
CA ALA A 120 -3.81 -12.87 -20.52
C ALA A 120 -2.71 -13.75 -19.88
N PRO A 121 -2.84 -15.09 -19.90
CA PRO A 121 -1.88 -16.01 -19.29
C PRO A 121 -0.42 -15.77 -19.68
N SER A 122 -0.16 -15.45 -20.95
CA SER A 122 1.18 -15.16 -21.49
C SER A 122 1.81 -13.86 -20.93
N GLN A 123 1.01 -12.97 -20.34
CA GLN A 123 1.46 -11.68 -19.81
C GLN A 123 1.54 -11.63 -18.28
N ARG A 124 1.17 -12.72 -17.58
CA ARG A 124 1.12 -12.78 -16.11
C ARG A 124 2.47 -12.49 -15.46
N GLY A 125 3.55 -13.05 -16.01
CA GLY A 125 4.91 -12.79 -15.51
C GLY A 125 5.26 -11.30 -15.56
N ARG A 126 4.99 -10.65 -16.70
CA ARG A 126 5.25 -9.22 -16.89
C ARG A 126 4.36 -8.34 -15.98
N ALA A 127 3.11 -8.72 -15.75
CA ALA A 127 2.24 -8.01 -14.80
C ALA A 127 2.74 -8.10 -13.36
N LEU A 128 3.26 -9.26 -12.97
CA LEU A 128 3.87 -9.45 -11.66
C LEU A 128 5.17 -8.62 -11.53
N SER A 129 6.03 -8.64 -12.54
CA SER A 129 7.26 -7.82 -12.56
C SER A 129 6.95 -6.33 -12.37
N ILE A 130 5.95 -5.79 -13.07
CA ILE A 130 5.53 -4.39 -12.91
C ILE A 130 5.03 -4.13 -11.48
N THR A 131 4.24 -5.04 -10.93
CA THR A 131 3.68 -4.90 -9.58
C THR A 131 4.77 -4.89 -8.51
N PHE A 132 5.77 -5.77 -8.62
CA PHE A 132 6.88 -5.87 -7.67
C PHE A 132 7.97 -4.82 -7.88
N LEU A 133 8.03 -4.18 -9.06
CA LEU A 133 9.01 -3.12 -9.34
C LEU A 133 8.96 -2.00 -8.30
N GLY A 134 7.77 -1.66 -7.80
CA GLY A 134 7.62 -0.66 -6.73
C GLY A 134 8.34 -1.05 -5.43
N MET A 135 8.25 -2.32 -5.02
CA MET A 135 8.99 -2.82 -3.86
C MET A 135 10.49 -2.77 -4.09
N SER A 136 10.97 -3.17 -5.28
CA SER A 136 12.39 -3.09 -5.62
C SER A 136 12.94 -1.67 -5.53
N ILE A 137 12.21 -0.69 -6.07
CA ILE A 137 12.61 0.73 -6.01
C ILE A 137 12.60 1.23 -4.57
N SER A 138 11.60 0.84 -3.78
CA SER A 138 11.55 1.19 -2.37
C SER A 138 12.76 0.67 -1.59
N TYR A 139 13.15 -0.59 -1.78
CA TYR A 139 14.33 -1.14 -1.09
C TYR A 139 15.64 -0.51 -1.58
N ALA A 140 15.74 -0.23 -2.88
CA ALA A 140 16.95 0.33 -3.45
C ALA A 140 17.17 1.82 -3.13
N VAL A 141 16.09 2.60 -3.03
CA VAL A 141 16.15 4.07 -2.92
C VAL A 141 15.38 4.59 -1.72
N GLY A 142 14.15 4.10 -1.51
CA GLY A 142 13.30 4.53 -0.41
C GLY A 142 13.97 4.35 0.95
N LEU A 143 14.48 3.15 1.22
CA LEU A 143 15.16 2.83 2.48
C LEU A 143 16.38 3.72 2.79
N PRO A 144 17.34 3.91 1.85
CA PRO A 144 18.43 4.87 2.06
C PRO A 144 17.96 6.30 2.30
N VAL A 145 16.94 6.77 1.58
CA VAL A 145 16.39 8.13 1.74
C VAL A 145 15.72 8.27 3.10
N ASP A 146 14.94 7.27 3.51
CA ASP A 146 14.27 7.24 4.82
C ASP A 146 15.29 7.27 5.96
N ALA A 147 16.36 6.48 5.85
CA ALA A 147 17.46 6.48 6.82
C ALA A 147 18.14 7.84 6.88
N TRP A 148 18.56 8.39 5.73
CA TRP A 148 19.21 9.70 5.65
C TRP A 148 18.37 10.81 6.30
N LEU A 149 17.07 10.85 6.00
CA LEU A 149 16.13 11.80 6.62
C LEU A 149 16.01 11.59 8.13
N GLY A 150 16.03 10.34 8.59
CA GLY A 150 15.94 10.00 10.01
C GLY A 150 17.15 10.43 10.83
N PHE A 151 18.35 10.34 10.25
CA PHE A 151 19.59 10.80 10.90
C PHE A 151 19.73 12.33 10.87
N GLU A 152 19.38 12.98 9.75
CA GLU A 152 19.55 14.43 9.60
C GLU A 152 18.45 15.24 10.30
N TYR A 153 17.19 14.81 10.18
CA TYR A 153 16.02 15.57 10.65
C TYR A 153 15.25 14.87 11.78
N GLY A 154 15.75 13.72 12.24
CA GLY A 154 15.13 12.90 13.27
C GLY A 154 14.14 11.87 12.71
N TRP A 155 13.98 10.77 13.45
CA TRP A 155 13.23 9.59 12.99
C TRP A 155 11.75 9.84 12.65
N ARG A 156 11.13 10.90 13.19
CA ARG A 156 9.72 11.19 12.92
C ARG A 156 9.47 11.71 11.50
N VAL A 157 10.44 12.38 10.89
CA VAL A 157 10.29 12.96 9.54
C VAL A 157 10.00 11.90 8.48
N PRO A 158 10.82 10.84 8.30
CA PRO A 158 10.53 9.80 7.31
C PRO A 158 9.24 9.02 7.63
N VAL A 159 8.87 8.90 8.91
CA VAL A 159 7.61 8.27 9.32
C VAL A 159 6.40 9.11 8.94
N TRP A 160 6.46 10.45 9.12
CA TRP A 160 5.41 11.37 8.67
C TRP A 160 5.28 11.39 7.15
N LEU A 161 6.39 11.34 6.41
CA LEU A 161 6.36 11.23 4.96
C LEU A 161 5.70 9.93 4.51
N SER A 162 6.03 8.81 5.16
CA SER A 162 5.38 7.52 4.91
C SER A 162 3.86 7.58 5.19
N ALA A 163 3.45 8.26 6.26
CA ALA A 163 2.05 8.48 6.58
C ALA A 163 1.35 9.32 5.51
N ALA A 164 1.92 10.45 5.12
CA ALA A 164 1.36 11.29 4.07
C ALA A 164 1.23 10.53 2.73
N ALA A 165 2.28 9.80 2.33
CA ALA A 165 2.27 9.00 1.12
C ALA A 165 1.19 7.90 1.15
N SER A 166 1.03 7.22 2.29
CA SER A 166 0.04 6.15 2.49
C SER A 166 -1.41 6.63 2.40
N TRP A 167 -1.68 7.88 2.74
CA TRP A 167 -3.02 8.47 2.59
C TRP A 167 -3.25 9.09 1.21
N LEU A 168 -2.27 9.83 0.69
CA LEU A 168 -2.42 10.60 -0.55
C LEU A 168 -2.47 9.72 -1.80
N ILE A 169 -1.60 8.72 -1.90
CA ILE A 169 -1.46 7.91 -3.13
C ILE A 169 -2.70 7.04 -3.39
N PRO A 170 -3.25 6.32 -2.39
CA PRO A 170 -4.52 5.62 -2.55
C PRO A 170 -5.71 6.55 -2.83
N ALA A 171 -5.77 7.71 -2.16
CA ALA A 171 -6.89 8.65 -2.29
C ALA A 171 -6.94 9.31 -3.67
N THR A 172 -5.80 9.80 -4.17
CA THR A 172 -5.69 10.42 -5.50
C THR A 172 -5.99 9.44 -6.62
N MET A 173 -5.61 8.17 -6.47
CA MET A 173 -5.94 7.18 -7.49
C MET A 173 -7.39 6.71 -7.40
N ALA A 174 -7.97 6.60 -6.20
CA ALA A 174 -9.39 6.26 -6.04
C ALA A 174 -10.28 7.31 -6.72
N SER A 175 -9.95 8.60 -6.59
CA SER A 175 -10.65 9.69 -7.28
C SER A 175 -10.40 9.69 -8.79
N ALA A 176 -9.17 9.44 -9.24
CA ALA A 176 -8.84 9.34 -10.67
C ALA A 176 -9.55 8.16 -11.36
N LEU A 177 -9.62 7.00 -10.70
CA LEU A 177 -10.29 5.81 -11.22
C LEU A 177 -11.82 6.03 -11.26
N ALA A 178 -12.41 6.61 -10.21
CA ALA A 178 -13.81 6.98 -10.19
C ALA A 178 -14.16 7.96 -11.33
N ALA A 179 -13.31 8.97 -11.57
CA ALA A 179 -13.47 9.91 -12.68
C ALA A 179 -13.32 9.25 -14.06
N SER A 180 -12.48 8.21 -14.21
CA SER A 180 -12.35 7.46 -15.46
C SER A 180 -13.55 6.57 -15.74
N MET A 181 -14.13 5.93 -14.72
CA MET A 181 -15.35 5.12 -14.87
C MET A 181 -16.58 5.97 -15.18
N ALA A 182 -16.74 7.11 -14.48
CA ALA A 182 -17.82 8.06 -14.76
C ALA A 182 -17.77 8.58 -16.22
N ARG A 183 -16.57 8.88 -16.74
CA ARG A 183 -16.38 9.30 -18.14
C ARG A 183 -16.72 8.19 -19.15
N GLY A 184 -16.43 6.92 -18.82
CA GLY A 184 -16.79 5.77 -19.67
C GLY A 184 -18.30 5.51 -19.69
N GLU A 185 -18.99 5.66 -18.55
CA GLU A 185 -20.45 5.55 -18.47
C GLU A 185 -21.16 6.69 -19.21
N GLN A 186 -20.62 7.92 -19.14
CA GLN A 186 -21.14 9.05 -19.91
C GLN A 186 -20.99 8.83 -21.42
N ALA A 187 -19.80 8.43 -21.87
CA ALA A 187 -19.52 8.20 -23.30
C ALA A 187 -20.39 7.08 -23.88
N GLY A 188 -20.62 5.99 -23.13
CA GLY A 188 -21.52 4.91 -23.57
C GLY A 188 -23.00 5.33 -23.59
N ARG A 189 -23.42 6.23 -22.70
CA ARG A 189 -24.77 6.83 -22.73
C ARG A 189 -24.94 7.77 -23.92
N ASP A 190 -23.92 8.58 -24.22
CA ASP A 190 -23.93 9.51 -25.35
C ASP A 190 -23.94 8.76 -26.68
N GLU A 191 -23.16 7.68 -26.83
CA GLU A 191 -23.19 6.79 -28.02
C GLU A 191 -24.54 6.06 -28.17
N ALA A 192 -25.13 5.59 -27.07
CA ALA A 192 -26.44 4.95 -27.10
C ALA A 192 -27.57 5.95 -27.44
N SER A 193 -27.43 7.22 -27.03
CA SER A 193 -28.38 8.29 -27.38
C SER A 193 -28.17 8.85 -28.79
N ALA A 194 -26.96 8.75 -29.34
CA ALA A 194 -26.62 9.23 -30.68
C ALA A 194 -26.98 8.23 -31.80
N LYS A 195 -27.25 6.96 -31.46
CA LYS A 195 -27.67 5.95 -32.44
C LYS A 195 -29.16 6.18 -32.80
N PRO A 196 -29.49 6.62 -34.04
CA PRO A 196 -30.88 6.81 -34.41
C PRO A 196 -31.60 5.45 -34.39
N ALA A 197 -32.85 5.45 -33.91
CA ALA A 197 -33.71 4.28 -33.97
C ALA A 197 -33.71 3.74 -35.40
N SER A 198 -33.24 2.50 -35.58
CA SER A 198 -33.24 1.84 -36.88
C SER A 198 -34.65 1.93 -37.46
N PRO A 199 -34.84 2.39 -38.72
CA PRO A 199 -36.13 2.33 -39.37
C PRO A 199 -36.53 0.85 -39.44
N SER A 200 -37.46 0.44 -38.58
CA SER A 200 -38.04 -0.89 -38.66
C SER A 200 -38.77 -0.98 -39.99
N ALA A 201 -38.24 -1.84 -40.85
CA ALA A 201 -38.81 -2.38 -42.07
C ALA A 201 -40.34 -2.24 -42.16
N ARG A 202 -40.80 -1.51 -43.18
CA ARG A 202 -42.02 -1.81 -43.94
C ARG A 202 -41.84 -1.33 -45.37
#